data_AF-A0A8S3A8P0-F1
#
_entry.id   AF-A0A8S3A8P0-F1
#
_cell.length_a   1.000
_cell.length_b   1.000
_cell.length_c   1.000
_cell.angle_alpha   90.00
_cell.angle_beta   90.00
_cell.angle_gamma   90.00
#
_symmetry.space_group_name_H-M   'P 1'
#
loop_
_entity.id
_entity.type
_entity.pdbx_description
1 polymer ?
#
loop_
_entity_poly.entity_id
_entity_poly.type
_entity_poly.pdbx_seq_one_letter_code
_entity_poly.pdbx_strand_id
1 'polypeptide(L)'
;MTKFLDDQCKNDRQLRKELKSHSLKFIDPYGNLTTHECFDHEMINTIFNKYKKDYVPKYLQKWIKIGKINQNIISPFEDHELTLSVSNYTDDYQFITYGELNISIAYGENAPLQKLLLHVLLTDSIEKIKMQIQELKKIKNLELKSCILN
;
A
#
# COMPACT_ATOMS: atom_id res chain seq x y z
N MET A 1 39.83 20.33 14.65
CA MET A 1 39.18 19.02 14.52
C MET A 1 37.85 19.14 13.75
N THR A 2 37.84 19.94 12.67
CA THR A 2 36.63 20.35 11.93
C THR A 2 36.66 19.91 10.46
N LYS A 3 37.86 19.71 9.89
CA LYS A 3 38.02 19.23 8.50
C LYS A 3 37.46 17.82 8.27
N PHE A 4 37.59 16.92 9.25
CA PHE A 4 37.13 15.53 9.12
C PHE A 4 35.61 15.40 8.98
N LEU A 5 34.85 16.28 9.66
CA LEU A 5 33.38 16.32 9.59
C LEU A 5 32.90 16.98 8.29
N ASP A 6 33.57 18.04 7.85
CA ASP A 6 33.27 18.70 6.56
C ASP A 6 33.58 17.80 5.36
N ASP A 7 34.66 17.01 5.42
CA ASP A 7 35.05 16.09 4.35
C ASP A 7 34.10 14.88 4.26
N GLN A 8 33.58 14.37 5.39
CA GLN A 8 32.51 13.37 5.37
C GLN A 8 31.22 13.92 4.76
N CYS A 9 30.82 15.14 5.11
CA CYS A 9 29.59 15.74 4.58
C CYS A 9 29.69 16.05 3.07
N LYS A 10 30.89 16.42 2.59
CA LYS A 10 31.16 16.61 1.16
C LYS A 10 31.17 15.28 0.40
N ASN A 11 31.83 14.25 0.94
CA ASN A 11 31.83 12.92 0.35
C ASN A 11 30.42 12.32 0.26
N ASP A 12 29.61 12.43 1.32
CA ASP A 12 28.22 11.94 1.30
C ASP A 12 27.36 12.67 0.26
N ARG A 13 27.50 14.00 0.14
CA ARG A 13 26.78 14.78 -0.89
C ARG A 13 27.25 14.48 -2.30
N GLN A 14 28.52 14.11 -2.48
CA GLN A 14 29.09 13.77 -3.78
C GLN A 14 28.71 12.33 -4.19
N LEU A 15 28.73 11.39 -3.26
CA LEU A 15 28.24 10.01 -3.43
C LEU A 15 26.74 9.99 -3.80
N ARG A 16 25.94 10.85 -3.16
CA ARG A 16 24.51 11.03 -3.48
C ARG A 16 24.26 11.62 -4.88
N LYS A 17 25.21 12.36 -5.44
CA LYS A 17 25.11 12.87 -6.83
C LYS A 17 25.49 11.80 -7.86
N GLU A 18 26.26 10.79 -7.48
CA GLU A 18 26.69 9.70 -8.36
C GLU A 18 25.69 8.53 -8.37
N LEU A 19 24.96 8.31 -7.27
CA LEU A 19 23.96 7.27 -7.16
C LEU A 19 22.63 7.74 -7.76
N LYS A 20 22.14 7.01 -8.77
CA LYS A 20 20.82 7.25 -9.36
C LYS A 20 19.74 7.08 -8.29
N SER A 21 18.76 7.98 -8.30
CA SER A 21 17.58 7.96 -7.43
C SER A 21 16.30 8.10 -8.25
N HIS A 22 15.21 7.55 -7.72
CA HIS A 22 13.85 7.73 -8.23
C HIS A 22 12.91 8.23 -7.14
N SER A 23 11.88 8.96 -7.55
CA SER A 23 10.84 9.46 -6.66
C SER A 23 9.64 8.52 -6.69
N LEU A 24 9.45 7.78 -5.60
CA LEU A 24 8.34 6.85 -5.46
C LEU A 24 7.12 7.54 -4.85
N LYS A 25 5.94 7.30 -5.42
CA LYS A 25 4.67 7.87 -4.97
C LYS A 25 3.93 6.87 -4.09
N PHE A 26 3.54 7.29 -2.89
CA PHE A 26 2.78 6.49 -1.94
C PHE A 26 1.46 7.16 -1.61
N ILE A 27 0.38 6.38 -1.54
CA ILE A 27 -0.87 6.79 -0.91
C ILE A 27 -0.85 6.24 0.51
N ASP A 28 -0.86 7.16 1.48
CA ASP A 28 -0.76 6.85 2.90
C ASP A 28 -2.08 6.26 3.48
N PRO A 29 -2.08 5.81 4.74
CA PRO A 29 -3.25 5.23 5.39
C PRO A 29 -4.47 6.16 5.45
N TYR A 30 -4.26 7.45 5.30
CA TYR A 30 -5.27 8.50 5.36
C TYR A 30 -5.70 8.97 3.96
N GLY A 31 -5.16 8.38 2.89
CA GLY A 31 -5.47 8.70 1.50
C GLY A 31 -4.66 9.85 0.91
N ASN A 32 -3.63 10.35 1.60
CA ASN A 32 -2.79 11.42 1.09
C ASN A 32 -1.70 10.87 0.18
N LEU A 33 -1.45 11.55 -0.94
CA LEU A 33 -0.32 11.26 -1.80
C LEU A 33 0.95 11.87 -1.21
N THR A 34 1.96 11.04 -0.99
CA THR A 34 3.31 11.41 -0.55
C THR A 34 4.34 10.95 -1.58
N THR A 35 5.48 11.64 -1.62
CA THR A 35 6.58 11.31 -2.53
C THR A 35 7.84 11.09 -1.72
N HIS A 36 8.54 10.00 -1.99
CA HIS A 36 9.76 9.60 -1.32
C HIS A 36 10.88 9.40 -2.33
N GLU A 37 11.97 10.16 -2.19
CA GLU A 37 13.19 9.92 -2.96
C GLU A 37 13.93 8.71 -2.37
N CYS A 38 14.24 7.74 -3.23
CA CYS A 38 14.91 6.49 -2.86
C CYS A 38 16.04 6.22 -3.86
N PHE A 39 17.11 5.56 -3.41
CA PHE A 39 18.18 5.17 -4.33
C PHE A 39 17.80 3.92 -5.11
N ASP A 40 18.24 3.85 -6.37
CA ASP A 40 17.88 2.80 -7.32
C ASP A 40 18.20 1.38 -6.86
N HIS A 41 19.28 1.23 -6.08
CA HIS A 41 19.78 -0.05 -5.59
C HIS A 41 19.08 -0.51 -4.29
N GLU A 42 18.29 0.35 -3.65
CA GLU A 42 17.53 -0.04 -2.47
C GLU A 42 16.49 -1.08 -2.84
N MET A 43 16.34 -2.11 -2.00
CA MET A 43 15.32 -3.13 -2.18
C MET A 43 13.95 -2.56 -1.80
N ILE A 44 12.94 -2.80 -2.63
CA ILE A 44 11.61 -2.19 -2.44
C ILE A 44 10.97 -2.62 -1.11
N ASN A 45 11.18 -3.86 -0.68
CA ASN A 45 10.70 -4.34 0.63
C ASN A 45 11.33 -3.54 1.79
N THR A 46 12.60 -3.12 1.68
CA THR A 46 13.23 -2.26 2.68
C THR A 46 12.55 -0.90 2.74
N ILE A 47 12.25 -0.31 1.57
CA ILE A 47 11.52 0.95 1.47
C ILE A 47 10.12 0.82 2.09
N PHE A 48 9.38 -0.25 1.79
CA PHE A 48 8.05 -0.50 2.34
C PHE A 48 8.04 -0.67 3.86
N ASN A 49 9.00 -1.42 4.40
CA ASN A 49 9.12 -1.60 5.84
C ASN A 49 9.44 -0.28 6.55
N LYS A 50 10.32 0.54 5.96
CA LYS A 50 10.62 1.89 6.46
C LYS A 50 9.38 2.78 6.39
N TYR A 51 8.70 2.82 5.26
CA TYR A 51 7.47 3.59 5.08
C TYR A 51 6.39 3.21 6.11
N LYS A 52 6.13 1.91 6.31
CA LYS A 52 5.16 1.47 7.35
C LYS A 52 5.58 1.88 8.75
N LYS A 53 6.88 1.84 9.05
CA LYS A 53 7.38 2.28 10.36
C LYS A 53 7.14 3.77 10.61
N ASP A 54 7.29 4.59 9.57
CA ASP A 54 7.21 6.04 9.67
C ASP A 54 5.77 6.56 9.64
N TYR A 55 4.88 5.92 8.87
CA TYR A 55 3.52 6.43 8.60
C TYR A 55 2.38 5.60 9.20
N VAL A 56 2.63 4.36 9.62
CA VAL A 56 1.60 3.49 10.17
C VAL A 56 1.81 3.29 11.68
N PRO A 57 0.82 3.61 12.53
CA PRO A 57 0.90 3.34 13.96
C PRO A 57 1.23 1.87 14.24
N LYS A 58 2.18 1.62 15.16
CA LYS A 58 2.75 0.28 15.41
C LYS A 58 1.69 -0.81 15.62
N TYR A 59 0.61 -0.50 16.34
CA TYR A 59 -0.47 -1.44 16.59
C TYR A 59 -1.25 -1.80 15.31
N LEU A 60 -1.31 -0.92 14.31
CA LEU A 60 -2.00 -1.15 13.04
C LEU A 60 -1.15 -1.84 11.97
N GLN A 61 0.18 -1.87 12.13
CA GLN A 61 1.11 -2.34 11.09
C GLN A 61 0.87 -3.78 10.63
N LYS A 62 0.28 -4.64 11.47
CA LYS A 62 -0.03 -6.03 11.11
C LYS A 62 -1.21 -6.16 10.12
N TRP A 63 -2.15 -5.21 10.12
CA TRP A 63 -3.35 -5.26 9.28
C TRP A 63 -3.21 -4.43 8.00
N ILE A 64 -2.33 -3.43 8.01
CA ILE A 64 -2.11 -2.54 6.87
C ILE A 64 -1.06 -3.16 5.96
N LYS A 65 -1.37 -3.33 4.68
CA LYS A 65 -0.44 -3.83 3.65
C LYS A 65 -0.07 -2.71 2.68
N ILE A 66 0.98 -2.92 1.90
CA ILE A 66 1.34 -2.04 0.77
C ILE A 66 1.12 -2.81 -0.52
N GLY A 67 0.45 -2.19 -1.48
CA GLY A 67 0.14 -2.76 -2.79
C GLY A 67 0.39 -1.75 -3.90
N LYS A 68 -0.01 -2.13 -5.11
CA LYS A 68 -0.03 -1.28 -6.31
C LYS A 68 -1.43 -0.73 -6.49
N ILE A 69 -1.56 0.51 -6.94
CA ILE A 69 -2.84 1.04 -7.42
C ILE A 69 -2.74 1.43 -8.89
N ASN A 70 -3.71 0.97 -9.68
CA ASN A 70 -3.89 1.38 -11.06
C ASN A 70 -5.39 1.55 -11.33
N GLN A 71 -5.81 2.71 -11.86
CA GLN A 71 -7.22 3.01 -12.16
C GLN A 71 -8.17 2.67 -10.99
N ASN A 72 -7.80 3.03 -9.76
CA ASN A 72 -8.53 2.73 -8.51
C ASN A 72 -8.64 1.25 -8.11
N ILE A 73 -7.93 0.36 -8.78
CA ILE A 73 -7.85 -1.06 -8.42
C ILE A 73 -6.59 -1.29 -7.59
N ILE A 74 -6.76 -1.84 -6.39
CA ILE A 74 -5.67 -2.21 -5.49
C ILE A 74 -5.27 -3.67 -5.75
N SER A 75 -4.01 -3.87 -6.10
CA SER A 75 -3.42 -5.18 -6.35
C SER A 75 -2.29 -5.45 -5.36
N PRO A 76 -2.28 -6.60 -4.67
CA PRO A 76 -1.15 -7.04 -3.87
C PRO A 76 0.13 -7.17 -4.70
N PHE A 77 1.28 -7.09 -4.03
CA PHE A 77 2.54 -7.51 -4.62
C PHE A 77 2.65 -9.02 -4.60
N GLU A 78 3.22 -9.58 -5.66
CA GLU A 78 3.71 -10.95 -5.66
C GLU A 78 5.07 -11.01 -4.94
N ASP A 79 5.40 -12.17 -4.35
CA ASP A 79 6.62 -12.34 -3.54
C ASP A 79 7.90 -11.98 -4.32
N HIS A 80 7.92 -12.28 -5.61
CA HIS A 80 9.06 -11.99 -6.47
C HIS A 80 9.24 -10.50 -6.77
N GLU A 81 8.16 -9.70 -6.67
CA GLU A 81 8.25 -8.25 -6.88
C GLU A 81 8.90 -7.58 -5.66
N LEU A 82 8.68 -8.12 -4.45
CA LEU A 82 9.24 -7.56 -3.22
C LEU A 82 10.78 -7.69 -3.13
N THR A 83 11.39 -8.54 -3.94
CA THR A 83 12.85 -8.72 -4.02
C THR A 83 13.50 -7.82 -5.06
N LEU A 84 12.72 -7.03 -5.79
CA LEU A 84 13.23 -6.09 -6.79
C LEU A 84 13.75 -4.81 -6.15
N SER A 85 14.70 -4.17 -6.83
CA SER A 85 15.22 -2.86 -6.47
C SER A 85 14.31 -1.74 -6.98
N VAL A 86 14.46 -0.54 -6.41
CA VAL A 86 13.72 0.67 -6.78
C VAL A 86 13.80 0.96 -8.29
N SER A 87 14.96 0.69 -8.92
CA SER A 87 15.17 0.88 -10.36
C SER A 87 14.17 0.15 -11.28
N ASN A 88 13.49 -0.88 -10.76
CA ASN A 88 12.54 -1.67 -11.53
C ASN A 88 11.12 -1.07 -11.53
N TYR A 89 10.90 0.02 -10.78
CA TYR A 89 9.63 0.71 -10.69
C TYR A 89 9.76 2.09 -11.35
N THR A 90 8.94 2.35 -12.36
CA THR A 90 8.92 3.64 -13.06
C THR A 90 8.14 4.69 -12.27
N ASP A 91 8.31 5.97 -12.60
CA ASP A 91 7.66 7.12 -11.92
C ASP A 91 6.12 7.10 -11.98
N ASP A 92 5.55 6.27 -12.85
CA ASP A 92 4.10 6.09 -12.99
C ASP A 92 3.52 5.09 -11.99
N TYR A 93 4.37 4.30 -11.31
CA TYR A 93 3.92 3.40 -10.26
C TYR A 93 3.50 4.19 -9.02
N GLN A 94 2.29 3.87 -8.55
CA GLN A 94 1.79 4.34 -7.26
C GLN A 94 1.65 3.16 -6.32
N PHE A 95 2.31 3.29 -5.18
CA PHE A 95 2.17 2.37 -4.06
C PHE A 95 1.04 2.86 -3.16
N ILE A 96 0.33 1.95 -2.53
CA ILE A 96 -0.82 2.29 -1.71
C ILE A 96 -0.86 1.46 -0.45
N THR A 97 -1.14 2.08 0.69
CA THR A 97 -1.51 1.34 1.89
C THR A 97 -2.96 0.92 1.83
N TYR A 98 -3.23 -0.37 2.09
CA TYR A 98 -4.58 -0.92 2.01
C TYR A 98 -4.85 -1.92 3.14
N GLY A 99 -6.13 -2.20 3.36
CA GLY A 99 -6.62 -3.25 4.27
C GLY A 99 -7.27 -4.39 3.51
N GLU A 100 -7.31 -5.56 4.15
CA GLU A 100 -8.01 -6.75 3.65
C GLU A 100 -9.31 -6.97 4.39
N LEU A 101 -10.42 -7.04 3.65
CA LEU A 101 -11.75 -7.34 4.19
C LEU A 101 -12.22 -8.71 3.69
N ASN A 102 -12.44 -9.62 4.64
CA ASN A 102 -13.08 -10.92 4.38
C ASN A 102 -14.60 -10.77 4.53
N ILE A 103 -15.30 -10.87 3.42
CA ILE A 103 -16.74 -10.62 3.34
C ILE A 103 -17.46 -11.95 3.12
N SER A 104 -18.45 -12.24 3.96
CA SER A 104 -19.36 -13.37 3.79
C SER A 104 -20.70 -12.84 3.28
N ILE A 105 -21.14 -13.33 2.12
CA ILE A 105 -22.36 -12.91 1.43
C ILE A 105 -23.36 -14.05 1.47
N ALA A 106 -24.57 -13.78 1.97
CA ALA A 106 -25.72 -14.66 1.90
C ALA A 106 -26.75 -14.12 0.90
N TYR A 107 -27.25 -14.96 0.00
CA TYR A 107 -28.24 -14.59 -1.02
C TYR A 107 -29.70 -14.94 -0.61
N GLY A 108 -29.92 -15.27 0.66
CA GLY A 108 -31.19 -15.75 1.22
C GLY A 108 -30.93 -16.71 2.38
N GLU A 109 -31.98 -17.14 3.08
CA GLU A 109 -31.86 -17.93 4.32
C GLU A 109 -31.20 -19.30 4.12
N ASN A 110 -31.33 -19.90 2.93
CA ASN A 110 -30.87 -21.26 2.63
C ASN A 110 -29.70 -21.33 1.62
N ALA A 111 -29.16 -20.18 1.20
CA ALA A 111 -28.04 -20.16 0.26
C ALA A 111 -26.70 -20.32 0.99
N PRO A 112 -25.73 -21.07 0.42
CA PRO A 112 -24.41 -21.18 1.01
C PRO A 112 -23.73 -19.80 1.04
N LEU A 113 -23.02 -19.53 2.15
CA LEU A 113 -22.26 -18.30 2.32
C LEU A 113 -21.11 -18.26 1.30
N GLN A 114 -21.11 -17.21 0.48
CA GLN A 114 -20.01 -16.94 -0.42
C GLN A 114 -18.98 -16.07 0.28
N LYS A 115 -17.70 -16.45 0.23
CA LYS A 115 -16.59 -15.64 0.73
C LYS A 115 -16.01 -14.78 -0.39
N LEU A 116 -15.66 -13.55 -0.06
CA LEU A 116 -15.00 -12.59 -0.94
C LEU A 116 -13.91 -11.87 -0.14
N LEU A 117 -12.70 -11.82 -0.68
CA LEU A 117 -11.63 -10.97 -0.17
C LEU A 117 -11.63 -9.67 -0.97
N LEU A 118 -11.74 -8.53 -0.29
CA LEU A 118 -11.58 -7.21 -0.90
C LEU A 118 -10.33 -6.52 -0.37
N HIS A 119 -9.62 -5.85 -1.27
CA HIS A 119 -8.56 -4.90 -0.94
C HIS A 119 -9.15 -3.50 -0.99
N VAL A 120 -9.17 -2.82 0.15
CA VAL A 120 -9.85 -1.53 0.29
C VAL A 120 -8.92 -0.48 0.84
N LEU A 121 -9.20 0.79 0.53
CA LEU A 121 -8.56 1.88 1.25
C LEU A 121 -9.05 1.87 2.70
N LEU A 122 -8.17 2.24 3.61
CA LEU A 122 -8.51 2.36 5.02
C LEU A 122 -9.50 3.51 5.30
N THR A 123 -9.65 4.41 4.33
CA THR A 123 -10.59 5.52 4.32
C THR A 123 -11.86 5.24 3.53
N ASP A 124 -12.00 4.05 2.93
CA ASP A 124 -13.23 3.69 2.22
C ASP A 124 -14.41 3.61 3.19
N SER A 125 -15.50 4.29 2.83
CA SER A 125 -16.75 4.17 3.58
C SER A 125 -17.39 2.80 3.35
N ILE A 126 -18.26 2.40 4.27
CA ILE A 126 -19.07 1.19 4.11
C ILE A 126 -19.89 1.29 2.82
N GLU A 127 -20.43 2.45 2.47
CA GLU A 127 -21.20 2.66 1.24
C GLU A 127 -20.35 2.38 -0.01
N LYS A 128 -19.10 2.84 -0.04
CA LYS A 128 -18.17 2.56 -1.14
C LYS A 128 -17.85 1.08 -1.25
N ILE A 129 -17.64 0.40 -0.11
CA ILE A 129 -17.45 -1.05 -0.07
C ILE A 129 -18.69 -1.78 -0.59
N LYS A 130 -19.90 -1.36 -0.20
CA LYS A 130 -21.16 -1.93 -0.70
C LYS A 130 -21.27 -1.79 -2.22
N MET A 131 -20.95 -0.61 -2.77
CA MET A 131 -20.95 -0.37 -4.21
C MET A 131 -19.98 -1.31 -4.95
N GLN A 132 -18.74 -1.46 -4.44
CA GLN A 132 -17.76 -2.39 -5.01
C GLN A 132 -18.28 -3.83 -5.04
N ILE A 133 -18.93 -4.29 -3.96
CA ILE A 133 -19.51 -5.64 -3.91
C ILE A 133 -20.66 -5.77 -4.92
N GLN A 134 -21.54 -4.77 -5.00
CA GLN A 134 -22.66 -4.75 -5.93
C GLN A 134 -22.19 -4.82 -7.39
N GLU A 135 -21.13 -4.10 -7.76
CA GLU A 135 -20.52 -4.14 -9.08
C GLU A 135 -19.89 -5.52 -9.37
N LEU A 136 -19.08 -6.04 -8.45
CA LEU A 136 -18.38 -7.31 -8.61
C LEU A 136 -19.33 -8.51 -8.69
N LYS A 137 -20.43 -8.49 -7.93
CA LYS A 137 -21.40 -9.60 -7.87
C LYS A 137 -22.67 -9.36 -8.67
N LYS A 138 -22.82 -8.18 -9.28
CA LYS A 138 -24.02 -7.75 -10.03
C LYS A 138 -25.31 -7.86 -9.18
N ILE A 139 -25.24 -7.42 -7.93
CA ILE A 139 -26.34 -7.48 -6.96
C ILE A 139 -27.02 -6.11 -6.87
N LYS A 140 -28.36 -6.08 -6.84
CA LYS A 140 -29.12 -4.82 -6.70
C LYS A 140 -29.18 -4.31 -5.26
N ASN A 141 -29.57 -5.17 -4.32
CA ASN A 141 -29.78 -4.81 -2.93
C ASN A 141 -28.75 -5.50 -2.04
N LEU A 142 -28.04 -4.72 -1.23
CA LEU A 142 -27.05 -5.23 -0.29
C LEU A 142 -27.23 -4.52 1.06
N GLU A 143 -27.38 -5.32 2.11
CA GLU A 143 -27.53 -4.85 3.48
C GLU A 143 -26.37 -5.39 4.32
N LEU A 144 -25.74 -4.52 5.12
CA LEU A 144 -24.73 -4.94 6.07
C LEU A 144 -25.43 -5.51 7.31
N LYS A 145 -25.19 -6.78 7.63
CA LYS A 145 -25.77 -7.43 8.82
C LYS A 145 -24.88 -7.31 10.06
N SER A 146 -23.57 -7.51 9.90
CA SER A 146 -22.62 -7.46 11.02
C SER A 146 -21.21 -7.11 10.52
N CYS A 147 -20.39 -6.61 11.44
CA CYS A 147 -18.97 -6.37 11.24
C CYS A 147 -18.20 -6.95 12.43
N ILE A 148 -17.15 -7.72 12.15
CA ILE A 148 -16.31 -8.35 13.17
C ILE A 148 -14.87 -7.88 12.92
N LEU A 149 -14.24 -7.34 13.97
CA LEU A 149 -12.84 -6.93 13.96
C LEU A 149 -12.03 -7.98 14.73
N ASN A 150 -11.03 -8.58 14.08
CA ASN A 150 -10.14 -9.60 14.65
C ASN A 150 -8.72 -9.06 14.82
#